data_AF-A0AAU1XSQ7-F1
#
_entry.id   AF-A0AAU1XSQ7-F1
#
_cell.length_a   1.000
_cell.length_b   1.000
_cell.length_c   1.000
_cell.angle_alpha   90.00
_cell.angle_beta   90.00
_cell.angle_gamma   90.00
#
_symmetry.space_group_name_H-M   'P 1'
#
loop_
_entity.id
_entity.type
_entity.pdbx_description
1 polymer ?
#
loop_
_entity_poly.entity_id
_entity_poly.type
_entity_poly.pdbx_seq_one_letter_code
_entity_poly.pdbx_strand_id
1 'polypeptide(L)'
;MIEIFMVALWLGLVFNAAPGAVFSESLRRGIRGGFGPAFAVQVGSLVGDAVWAALGLAGAGALFAVPALRVPLTVAGCLLLAWLGVVGLRDASARKGRPDPMTEPQGGQDRKAMAVGAGMSLANPWNVVYWSGAAGGVGAVLGPGGASELGVFFAGFMASSVLWCLISAGLIVVLRRALPPVAVRVLEACCGIALLVFAIIQLCRLM
;
A
#
# COMPACT_ATOMS: atom_id res chain seq x y z
N MET A 1 -7.09 26.75 5.24
CA MET A 1 -5.86 26.16 4.63
C MET A 1 -5.09 25.25 5.58
N ILE A 2 -4.56 25.73 6.72
CA ILE A 2 -3.81 24.86 7.66
C ILE A 2 -4.69 23.73 8.20
N GLU A 3 -5.95 24.01 8.53
CA GLU A 3 -6.90 23.00 9.00
C GLU A 3 -7.12 21.87 7.98
N ILE A 4 -7.39 22.21 6.71
CA ILE A 4 -7.53 21.25 5.60
C ILE A 4 -6.28 20.39 5.47
N PHE A 5 -5.10 21.02 5.51
CA PHE A 5 -3.83 20.30 5.44
C PHE A 5 -3.66 19.32 6.60
N MET A 6 -3.94 19.76 7.84
CA MET A 6 -3.83 18.92 9.04
C MET A 6 -4.81 17.75 9.01
N VAL A 7 -6.06 18.00 8.60
CA VAL A 7 -7.08 16.95 8.44
C VAL A 7 -6.66 15.95 7.38
N ALA A 8 -6.20 16.40 6.22
CA ALA A 8 -5.70 15.53 5.16
C ALA A 8 -4.46 14.72 5.59
N LEU A 9 -3.57 15.35 6.36
CA LEU A 9 -2.37 14.71 6.88
C LEU A 9 -2.72 13.60 7.89
N TRP A 10 -3.66 13.83 8.80
CA TRP A 10 -4.11 12.82 9.75
C TRP A 10 -4.91 11.71 9.09
N LEU A 11 -5.83 12.04 8.19
CA LEU A 11 -6.60 11.07 7.41
C LEU A 11 -5.69 10.17 6.58
N GLY A 12 -4.69 10.77 5.93
CA GLY A 12 -3.70 10.04 5.15
C GLY A 12 -2.75 9.21 6.02
N LEU A 13 -2.36 9.68 7.21
CA LEU A 13 -1.58 8.88 8.17
C LEU A 13 -2.34 7.63 8.60
N VAL A 14 -3.62 7.77 8.98
CA VAL A 14 -4.46 6.63 9.38
C VAL A 14 -4.64 5.64 8.21
N PHE A 15 -4.85 6.16 7.01
CA PHE A 15 -4.95 5.35 5.79
C PHE A 15 -3.66 4.55 5.52
N ASN A 16 -2.51 5.21 5.55
CA ASN A 16 -1.22 4.60 5.26
C ASN A 16 -0.75 3.65 6.38
N ALA A 17 -1.12 3.95 7.63
CA ALA A 17 -0.75 3.14 8.80
C ALA A 17 -1.43 1.77 8.85
N ALA A 18 -2.53 1.60 8.11
CA ALA A 18 -3.22 0.32 8.04
C ALA A 18 -2.29 -0.75 7.40
N PRO A 19 -2.00 -1.86 8.09
CA PRO A 19 -1.14 -2.91 7.55
C PRO A 19 -1.82 -3.55 6.32
N GLY A 20 -1.16 -3.43 5.16
CA GLY A 20 -1.66 -3.95 3.88
C GLY A 20 -0.59 -4.67 3.05
N ALA A 21 -0.93 -4.95 1.79
CA ALA A 21 -0.06 -5.65 0.84
C ALA A 21 1.28 -4.94 0.61
N VAL A 22 1.22 -3.62 0.44
CA VAL A 22 2.38 -2.75 0.24
C VAL A 22 3.33 -2.84 1.44
N PHE A 23 2.83 -2.70 2.68
CA PHE A 23 3.63 -2.83 3.89
C PHE A 23 4.25 -4.22 4.04
N SER A 24 3.48 -5.27 3.74
CA SER A 24 3.93 -6.66 3.81
C SER A 24 5.04 -6.97 2.80
N GLU A 25 4.95 -6.46 1.58
CA GLU A 25 5.99 -6.61 0.57
C GLU A 25 7.23 -5.76 0.91
N SER A 26 7.05 -4.53 1.39
CA SER A 26 8.14 -3.68 1.86
C SER A 26 8.90 -4.31 3.02
N LEU A 27 8.19 -4.92 3.97
CA LEU A 27 8.78 -5.69 5.06
C LEU A 27 9.61 -6.86 4.53
N ARG A 28 9.04 -7.64 3.62
CA ARG A 28 9.69 -8.78 2.99
C ARG A 28 10.96 -8.39 2.23
N ARG A 29 10.92 -7.33 1.42
CA ARG A 29 12.10 -6.84 0.69
C ARG A 29 13.10 -6.12 1.59
N GLY A 30 12.61 -5.41 2.61
CA GLY A 30 13.45 -4.70 3.56
C GLY A 30 14.24 -5.61 4.48
N ILE A 31 13.67 -6.74 4.88
CA ILE A 31 14.41 -7.74 5.64
C ILE A 31 15.49 -8.40 4.76
N ARG A 32 15.22 -8.61 3.47
CA ARG A 32 16.17 -9.22 2.51
C ARG A 32 17.31 -8.28 2.11
N GLY A 33 17.00 -7.02 1.78
CA GLY A 33 17.97 -6.08 1.18
C GLY A 33 18.18 -4.78 1.96
N GLY A 34 17.58 -4.63 3.14
CA GLY A 34 17.73 -3.43 3.98
C GLY A 34 16.83 -2.28 3.54
N PHE A 35 17.22 -1.06 3.90
CA PHE A 35 16.39 0.13 3.72
C PHE A 35 16.01 0.38 2.26
N GLY A 36 16.97 0.27 1.32
CA GLY A 36 16.77 0.62 -0.09
C GLY A 36 15.60 -0.11 -0.74
N PRO A 37 15.56 -1.46 -0.73
CA PRO A 37 14.47 -2.21 -1.35
C PRO A 37 13.10 -2.03 -0.68
N ALA A 38 13.05 -1.85 0.64
CA ALA A 38 11.80 -1.49 1.34
C ALA A 38 11.31 -0.10 0.93
N PHE A 39 12.22 0.86 0.92
CA PHE A 39 11.92 2.23 0.54
C PHE A 39 11.50 2.31 -0.93
N ALA A 40 12.13 1.54 -1.83
CA ALA A 40 11.77 1.47 -3.24
C ALA A 40 10.33 0.99 -3.46
N VAL A 41 9.87 -0.04 -2.73
CA VAL A 41 8.45 -0.46 -2.80
C VAL A 41 7.52 0.64 -2.30
N GLN A 42 7.86 1.28 -1.18
CA GLN A 42 7.07 2.37 -0.64
C GLN A 42 7.01 3.59 -1.56
N VAL A 43 8.12 4.00 -2.16
CA VAL A 43 8.11 5.09 -3.15
C VAL A 43 7.30 4.70 -4.39
N GLY A 44 7.33 3.42 -4.78
CA GLY A 44 6.43 2.88 -5.79
C GLY A 44 4.96 3.06 -5.42
N SER A 45 4.58 2.77 -4.17
CA SER A 45 3.20 2.88 -3.71
C SER A 45 2.67 4.32 -3.75
N LEU A 46 3.53 5.31 -3.50
CA LEU A 46 3.16 6.74 -3.58
C LEU A 46 2.54 7.12 -4.93
N VAL A 47 2.95 6.48 -6.02
CA VAL A 47 2.36 6.73 -7.35
C VAL A 47 0.90 6.27 -7.37
N GLY A 48 0.61 5.08 -6.84
CA GLY A 48 -0.76 4.60 -6.72
C GLY A 48 -1.58 5.42 -5.75
N ASP A 49 -1.00 5.82 -4.62
CA ASP A 49 -1.67 6.63 -3.60
C ASP A 49 -2.02 8.02 -4.17
N ALA A 50 -1.14 8.61 -4.97
CA ALA A 50 -1.39 9.86 -5.69
C ALA A 50 -2.51 9.72 -6.73
N VAL A 51 -2.53 8.63 -7.50
CA VAL A 51 -3.59 8.38 -8.49
C VAL A 51 -4.94 8.23 -7.80
N TRP A 52 -5.01 7.44 -6.74
CA TRP A 52 -6.25 7.26 -5.97
C TRP A 52 -6.70 8.54 -5.29
N ALA A 53 -5.78 9.33 -4.74
CA ALA A 53 -6.10 10.62 -4.17
C ALA A 53 -6.61 11.62 -5.20
N ALA A 54 -5.99 11.68 -6.37
CA ALA A 54 -6.45 12.52 -7.47
C ALA A 54 -7.86 12.13 -7.93
N LEU A 55 -8.12 10.83 -8.13
CA LEU A 55 -9.45 10.32 -8.52
C LEU A 55 -10.50 10.60 -7.45
N GLY A 56 -10.18 10.32 -6.18
CA GLY A 56 -11.07 10.56 -5.06
C GLY A 56 -11.44 12.04 -4.90
N LEU A 57 -10.44 12.93 -4.97
CA LEU A 57 -10.63 14.38 -4.89
C LEU A 57 -11.34 14.97 -6.12
N ALA A 58 -11.17 14.36 -7.30
CA ALA A 58 -11.95 14.71 -8.49
C ALA A 58 -13.43 14.28 -8.41
N GLY A 59 -13.85 13.65 -7.31
CA GLY A 59 -15.22 13.23 -7.09
C GLY A 59 -15.54 11.82 -7.59
N ALA A 60 -14.55 11.09 -8.12
CA ALA A 60 -14.75 9.70 -8.54
C ALA A 60 -15.04 8.75 -7.36
N GLY A 61 -14.80 9.19 -6.13
CA GLY A 61 -15.18 8.46 -4.90
C GLY A 61 -16.66 8.05 -4.88
N ALA A 62 -17.56 8.92 -5.33
CA ALA A 62 -19.00 8.61 -5.42
C ALA A 62 -19.30 7.56 -6.50
N LEU A 63 -18.55 7.55 -7.60
CA LEU A 63 -18.66 6.53 -8.65
C LEU A 63 -18.21 5.15 -8.15
N PHE A 64 -17.25 5.10 -7.22
CA PHE A 64 -16.81 3.85 -6.59
C PHE A 64 -17.83 3.25 -5.62
N ALA A 65 -18.88 3.97 -5.25
CA ALA A 65 -20.02 3.42 -4.51
C ALA A 65 -20.98 2.64 -5.43
N VAL A 66 -20.94 2.86 -6.74
CA VAL A 66 -21.81 2.18 -7.72
C VAL A 66 -21.36 0.72 -7.85
N PRO A 67 -22.26 -0.27 -7.65
CA PRO A 67 -21.90 -1.69 -7.69
C PRO A 67 -21.19 -2.10 -9.00
N ALA A 68 -21.63 -1.57 -10.13
CA ALA A 68 -21.06 -1.86 -11.45
C ALA A 68 -19.57 -1.50 -11.59
N LEU A 69 -19.07 -0.51 -10.83
CA LEU A 69 -17.66 -0.13 -10.80
C LEU A 69 -16.94 -0.76 -9.61
N ARG A 70 -17.60 -0.79 -8.44
CA ARG A 70 -17.06 -1.34 -7.20
C ARG A 70 -16.70 -2.82 -7.32
N VAL A 71 -17.60 -3.62 -7.88
CA VAL A 71 -17.45 -5.08 -7.99
C VAL A 71 -16.23 -5.48 -8.82
N PRO A 72 -16.07 -5.05 -10.09
CA PRO A 72 -14.92 -5.43 -10.90
C PRO A 72 -13.59 -4.91 -10.33
N LEU A 73 -13.56 -3.69 -9.78
CA LEU A 73 -12.37 -3.14 -9.12
C LEU A 73 -11.96 -3.97 -7.90
N THR A 74 -12.94 -4.39 -7.09
CA THR A 74 -12.68 -5.21 -5.90
C THR A 74 -12.20 -6.62 -6.30
N VAL A 75 -12.80 -7.21 -7.34
CA VAL A 75 -12.37 -8.51 -7.89
C VAL A 75 -10.93 -8.42 -8.43
N ALA A 76 -10.60 -7.40 -9.20
CA ALA A 76 -9.25 -7.17 -9.70
C ALA A 76 -8.23 -7.03 -8.55
N GLY A 77 -8.59 -6.31 -7.49
CA GLY A 77 -7.74 -6.19 -6.30
C GLY A 77 -7.58 -7.52 -5.54
N CYS A 78 -8.64 -8.32 -5.42
CA CYS A 78 -8.56 -9.65 -4.81
C CYS A 78 -7.65 -10.59 -5.61
N LEU A 79 -7.74 -10.57 -6.95
CA LEU A 79 -6.85 -11.34 -7.82
C LEU A 79 -5.39 -10.92 -7.66
N LEU A 80 -5.10 -9.62 -7.54
CA LEU A 80 -3.74 -9.16 -7.27
C LEU A 80 -3.27 -9.63 -5.89
N LEU A 81 -4.06 -9.44 -4.83
CA LEU A 81 -3.72 -9.88 -3.48
C LEU A 81 -3.46 -11.39 -3.42
N ALA A 82 -4.29 -12.19 -4.09
CA ALA A 82 -4.12 -13.63 -4.19
C ALA A 82 -2.81 -13.99 -4.90
N TRP A 83 -2.52 -13.33 -6.04
CA TRP A 83 -1.27 -13.53 -6.76
C TRP A 83 -0.05 -13.20 -5.89
N LEU A 84 -0.08 -12.07 -5.17
CA LEU A 84 1.00 -11.65 -4.28
C LEU A 84 1.18 -12.59 -3.09
N GLY A 85 0.08 -13.06 -2.49
CA GLY A 85 0.11 -14.06 -1.43
C GLY A 85 0.74 -15.38 -1.90
N VAL A 86 0.37 -15.86 -3.09
CA VAL A 86 0.94 -17.08 -3.70
C VAL A 86 2.43 -16.90 -4.02
N VAL A 87 2.84 -15.76 -4.58
CA VAL A 87 4.26 -15.45 -4.83
C VAL A 87 5.04 -15.38 -3.51
N GLY A 88 4.46 -14.76 -2.46
CA GLY A 88 5.02 -14.69 -1.12
C GLY A 88 5.30 -16.07 -0.52
N LEU A 89 4.30 -16.96 -0.56
CA LEU A 89 4.41 -18.34 -0.09
C LEU A 89 5.38 -19.19 -0.93
N ARG A 90 5.37 -19.04 -2.26
CA ARG A 90 6.27 -19.77 -3.15
C ARG A 90 7.73 -19.44 -2.87
N ASP A 91 8.06 -18.17 -2.69
CA ASP A 91 9.41 -17.74 -2.36
C ASP A 91 9.82 -18.11 -0.92
N ALA A 92 8.87 -18.18 0.01
CA ALA A 92 9.13 -18.69 1.36
C ALA A 92 9.45 -20.20 1.33
N SER A 93 8.77 -20.96 0.46
CA SER A 93 8.91 -22.41 0.29
C SER A 93 10.12 -22.81 -0.58
N ALA A 94 10.43 -22.03 -1.64
CA ALA A 94 11.55 -22.28 -2.55
C ALA A 94 12.94 -22.14 -1.92
N ARG A 95 13.03 -21.63 -0.68
CA ARG A 95 14.28 -21.57 0.11
C ARG A 95 14.79 -22.93 0.58
N LYS A 96 14.14 -24.05 0.24
CA LYS A 96 14.68 -25.38 0.55
C LYS A 96 15.97 -25.74 -0.23
N GLY A 97 16.53 -24.86 -1.07
CA GLY A 97 17.79 -25.18 -1.75
C GLY A 97 18.43 -24.11 -2.65
N ARG A 98 18.24 -22.81 -2.43
CA ARG A 98 18.91 -21.77 -3.24
C ARG A 98 19.91 -20.94 -2.41
N PRO A 99 21.16 -20.74 -2.90
CA PRO A 99 22.12 -19.84 -2.28
C PRO A 99 21.61 -18.39 -2.30
N ASP A 100 22.09 -17.62 -1.33
CA ASP A 100 21.78 -16.22 -1.09
C ASP A 100 21.99 -15.36 -2.37
N PRO A 101 21.01 -14.56 -2.83
CA PRO A 101 21.18 -13.69 -3.99
C PRO A 101 21.94 -12.43 -3.59
N MET A 102 23.22 -12.58 -3.24
CA MET A 102 24.13 -11.46 -2.98
C MET A 102 24.77 -10.90 -4.28
N THR A 103 24.30 -11.29 -5.47
CA THR A 103 25.00 -11.00 -6.73
C THR A 103 24.06 -10.65 -7.90
N GLU A 104 23.10 -9.74 -7.69
CA GLU A 104 22.49 -8.99 -8.80
C GLU A 104 22.65 -7.48 -8.58
N PRO A 105 22.86 -6.68 -9.66
CA PRO A 105 23.06 -5.25 -9.55
C PRO A 105 21.83 -4.55 -8.92
N GLN A 106 22.05 -3.92 -7.77
CA GLN A 106 21.01 -3.30 -6.91
C GLN A 106 20.04 -2.38 -7.69
N GLY A 107 20.51 -1.61 -8.67
CA GLY A 107 19.68 -0.67 -9.43
C GLY A 107 18.58 -1.32 -10.29
N GLY A 108 18.75 -2.55 -10.77
CA GLY A 108 17.72 -3.27 -11.52
C GLY A 108 16.62 -3.87 -10.63
N GLN A 109 16.96 -4.16 -9.38
CA GLN A 109 16.08 -4.77 -8.39
C GLN A 109 15.18 -3.70 -7.73
N ASP A 110 15.71 -2.49 -7.51
CA ASP A 110 14.96 -1.35 -6.97
C ASP A 110 13.89 -0.83 -7.93
N ARG A 111 14.19 -0.76 -9.24
CA ARG A 111 13.20 -0.33 -10.25
C ARG A 111 12.05 -1.33 -10.39
N LYS A 112 12.35 -2.64 -10.29
CA LYS A 112 11.34 -3.69 -10.20
C LYS A 112 10.54 -3.59 -8.88
N ALA A 113 11.16 -3.14 -7.79
CA ALA A 113 10.50 -2.92 -6.51
C ALA A 113 9.53 -1.74 -6.52
N MET A 114 9.93 -0.61 -7.12
CA MET A 114 9.03 0.51 -7.34
C MET A 114 7.84 0.12 -8.22
N ALA A 115 8.07 -0.59 -9.33
CA ALA A 115 6.98 -1.03 -10.21
C ALA A 115 5.99 -1.97 -9.49
N VAL A 116 6.50 -2.86 -8.63
CA VAL A 116 5.66 -3.74 -7.82
C VAL A 116 4.87 -2.94 -6.78
N GLY A 117 5.50 -1.98 -6.09
CA GLY A 117 4.81 -1.10 -5.15
C GLY A 117 3.70 -0.27 -5.79
N ALA A 118 3.96 0.27 -6.99
CA ALA A 118 2.97 1.01 -7.77
C ALA A 118 1.79 0.10 -8.18
N GLY A 119 2.07 -1.09 -8.71
CA GLY A 119 1.03 -2.06 -9.06
C GLY A 119 0.20 -2.50 -7.85
N MET A 120 0.85 -2.70 -6.70
CA MET A 120 0.20 -3.06 -5.44
C MET A 120 -0.72 -1.96 -4.91
N SER A 121 -0.29 -0.70 -4.91
CA SER A 121 -1.15 0.41 -4.48
C SER A 121 -2.29 0.63 -5.48
N LEU A 122 -2.02 0.56 -6.78
CA LEU A 122 -3.05 0.74 -7.80
C LEU A 122 -4.16 -0.30 -7.71
N ALA A 123 -3.83 -1.58 -7.49
CA ALA A 123 -4.86 -2.62 -7.33
C ALA A 123 -5.27 -2.86 -5.88
N ASN A 124 -4.97 -1.96 -4.95
CA ASN A 124 -5.38 -2.11 -3.55
C ASN A 124 -6.91 -1.93 -3.42
N PRO A 125 -7.70 -2.98 -3.09
CA PRO A 125 -9.15 -2.86 -2.95
C PRO A 125 -9.55 -1.95 -1.77
N TRP A 126 -8.64 -1.75 -0.80
CA TRP A 126 -8.85 -0.82 0.30
C TRP A 126 -9.02 0.63 -0.19
N ASN A 127 -8.37 1.01 -1.29
CA ASN A 127 -8.44 2.38 -1.82
C ASN A 127 -9.83 2.70 -2.36
N VAL A 128 -10.50 1.72 -2.99
CA VAL A 128 -11.89 1.83 -3.45
C VAL A 128 -12.81 2.09 -2.26
N VAL A 129 -12.68 1.28 -1.19
CA VAL A 129 -13.51 1.41 0.00
C VAL A 129 -13.25 2.74 0.71
N TYR A 130 -11.97 3.08 0.94
CA TYR A 130 -11.57 4.31 1.59
C TYR A 130 -12.08 5.55 0.86
N TRP A 131 -11.83 5.67 -0.45
CA TRP A 131 -12.26 6.85 -1.21
C TRP A 131 -13.77 6.91 -1.43
N SER A 132 -14.47 5.77 -1.47
CA SER A 132 -15.94 5.75 -1.46
C SER A 132 -16.53 6.28 -0.15
N GLY A 133 -15.97 5.90 1.00
CA GLY A 133 -16.41 6.38 2.31
C GLY A 133 -15.95 7.80 2.62
N ALA A 134 -14.73 8.15 2.19
CA ALA A 134 -14.14 9.46 2.38
C ALA A 134 -14.80 10.54 1.51
N ALA A 135 -15.50 10.17 0.42
CA ALA A 135 -16.13 11.13 -0.51
C ALA A 135 -16.99 12.18 0.21
N GLY A 136 -17.82 11.76 1.18
CA GLY A 136 -18.67 12.67 1.95
C GLY A 136 -17.89 13.54 2.95
N GLY A 137 -16.92 12.94 3.66
CA GLY A 137 -16.12 13.65 4.66
C GLY A 137 -15.14 14.65 4.04
N VAL A 138 -14.52 14.28 2.92
CA VAL A 138 -13.62 15.15 2.14
C VAL A 138 -14.41 16.32 1.55
N GLY A 139 -15.62 16.08 1.01
CA GLY A 139 -16.49 17.15 0.54
C GLY A 139 -16.89 18.14 1.65
N ALA A 140 -17.16 17.66 2.87
CA ALA A 140 -17.48 18.51 4.01
C ALA A 140 -16.28 19.38 4.46
N VAL A 141 -15.06 18.84 4.39
CA VAL A 141 -13.81 19.55 4.75
C VAL A 141 -13.42 20.59 3.70
N LEU A 142 -13.66 20.30 2.42
CA LEU A 142 -13.35 21.21 1.31
C LEU A 142 -14.39 22.33 1.16
N GLY A 143 -15.65 22.08 1.57
CA GLY A 143 -16.74 23.04 1.45
C GLY A 143 -16.98 23.48 -0.01
N PRO A 144 -17.51 24.69 -0.26
CA PRO A 144 -17.59 25.27 -1.61
C PRO A 144 -16.22 25.73 -2.17
N GLY A 145 -15.11 25.30 -1.54
CA GLY A 145 -13.75 25.68 -1.91
C GLY A 145 -13.36 25.28 -3.33
N GLY A 146 -12.41 26.03 -3.90
CA GLY A 146 -11.96 25.86 -5.28
C GLY A 146 -10.77 24.90 -5.43
N ALA A 147 -10.07 25.02 -6.55
CA ALA A 147 -8.90 24.19 -6.86
C ALA A 147 -7.75 24.31 -5.84
N SER A 148 -7.67 25.43 -5.11
CA SER A 148 -6.67 25.67 -4.06
C SER A 148 -6.82 24.75 -2.86
N GLU A 149 -8.04 24.57 -2.36
CA GLU A 149 -8.37 23.72 -1.21
C GLU A 149 -8.13 22.24 -1.54
N LEU A 150 -8.49 21.83 -2.75
CA LEU A 150 -8.17 20.50 -3.30
C LEU A 150 -6.66 20.26 -3.35
N GLY A 151 -5.89 21.24 -3.84
CA GLY A 151 -4.43 21.17 -3.88
C GLY A 151 -3.80 21.06 -2.49
N VAL A 152 -4.30 21.81 -1.51
CA VAL A 152 -3.83 21.75 -0.12
C VAL A 152 -4.16 20.42 0.54
N PHE A 153 -5.37 19.89 0.31
CA PHE A 153 -5.75 18.57 0.80
C PHE A 153 -4.85 17.48 0.18
N PHE A 154 -4.67 17.50 -1.14
CA PHE A 154 -3.78 16.57 -1.84
C PHE A 154 -2.35 16.64 -1.29
N ALA A 155 -1.81 17.85 -1.09
CA ALA A 155 -0.48 18.03 -0.51
C ALA A 155 -0.37 17.47 0.91
N GLY A 156 -1.38 17.67 1.76
CA GLY A 156 -1.42 17.08 3.11
C GLY A 156 -1.46 15.56 3.10
N PHE A 157 -2.29 14.98 2.24
CA PHE A 157 -2.38 13.53 2.05
C PHE A 157 -1.07 12.94 1.52
N MET A 158 -0.44 13.57 0.52
CA MET A 158 0.84 13.12 0.00
C MET A 158 1.98 13.29 1.00
N ALA A 159 2.01 14.38 1.78
CA ALA A 159 2.97 14.56 2.85
C ALA A 159 2.87 13.44 3.90
N SER A 160 1.64 13.05 4.27
CA SER A 160 1.42 11.91 5.18
C SER A 160 1.94 10.59 4.61
N SER A 161 1.72 10.36 3.31
CA SER A 161 2.13 9.13 2.62
C SER A 161 3.65 9.04 2.54
N VAL A 162 4.33 10.14 2.22
CA VAL A 162 5.80 10.23 2.24
C VAL A 162 6.35 10.03 3.65
N LEU A 163 5.75 10.67 4.65
CA LEU A 163 6.15 10.51 6.05
C LEU A 163 6.04 9.05 6.49
N TRP A 164 4.93 8.39 6.16
CA TRP A 164 4.73 6.97 6.46
C TRP A 164 5.72 6.06 5.71
N CYS A 165 6.06 6.38 4.47
CA CYS A 165 7.08 5.64 3.71
C CYS A 165 8.43 5.63 4.45
N LEU A 166 8.84 6.77 5.02
CA LEU A 166 10.06 6.88 5.81
C LEU A 166 9.94 6.12 7.14
N ILE A 167 8.83 6.28 7.86
CA ILE A 167 8.59 5.61 9.14
C ILE A 167 8.59 4.09 8.95
N SER A 168 7.85 3.57 7.98
CA SER A 168 7.73 2.14 7.71
C SER A 168 9.05 1.53 7.26
N ALA A 169 9.77 2.14 6.31
CA ALA A 169 11.09 1.67 5.89
C ALA A 169 12.10 1.68 7.05
N GLY A 170 12.08 2.73 7.89
CA GLY A 170 12.90 2.80 9.10
C GLY A 170 12.57 1.71 10.12
N LEU A 171 11.27 1.50 10.39
CA LEU A 171 10.79 0.46 11.31
C LEU A 171 11.20 -0.93 10.85
N ILE A 172 11.12 -1.21 9.54
CA ILE A 172 11.54 -2.50 8.95
C ILE A 172 13.04 -2.75 9.20
N VAL A 173 13.89 -1.72 9.11
CA VAL A 173 15.33 -1.84 9.37
C VAL A 173 15.61 -2.10 10.86
N VAL A 174 14.92 -1.40 11.75
CA VAL A 174 15.02 -1.63 13.20
C VAL A 174 14.58 -3.05 13.54
N LEU A 175 13.45 -3.48 12.98
CA LEU A 175 12.90 -4.82 13.19
C LEU A 175 13.83 -5.91 12.66
N ARG A 176 14.46 -5.69 11.49
CA ARG A 176 15.49 -6.58 10.94
C ARG A 176 16.67 -6.75 11.88
N ARG A 177 17.11 -5.68 12.56
CA ARG A 177 18.23 -5.76 13.53
C ARG A 177 17.85 -6.47 14.83
N ALA A 178 16.58 -6.44 15.19
CA ALA A 178 16.08 -7.03 16.44
C ALA A 178 15.65 -8.51 16.31
N LEU A 179 15.29 -8.99 15.11
CA LEU A 179 14.70 -10.32 14.92
C LEU A 179 15.69 -11.40 14.43
N PRO A 180 15.61 -12.63 14.97
CA PRO A 180 16.37 -13.76 14.45
C PRO A 180 15.83 -14.22 13.08
N PRO A 181 16.66 -14.87 12.24
CA PRO A 181 16.30 -15.28 10.86
C PRO A 181 15.09 -16.23 10.75
N VAL A 182 14.74 -16.91 11.84
CA VAL A 182 13.55 -17.78 11.94
C VAL A 182 12.29 -16.95 12.16
N ALA A 183 12.34 -15.94 13.04
CA ALA A 183 11.21 -15.05 13.29
C ALA A 183 10.86 -14.23 12.03
N VAL A 184 11.86 -13.83 11.26
CA VAL A 184 11.71 -13.21 9.94
C VAL A 184 10.93 -14.11 8.97
N ARG A 185 11.27 -15.40 8.90
CA ARG A 185 10.59 -16.36 8.00
C ARG A 185 9.15 -16.60 8.41
N VAL A 186 8.89 -16.71 9.72
CA VAL A 186 7.53 -16.81 10.24
C VAL A 186 6.73 -15.56 9.91
N LEU A 187 7.33 -14.37 10.05
CA LEU A 187 6.67 -13.10 9.71
C LEU A 187 6.36 -12.99 8.21
N GLU A 188 7.29 -13.36 7.32
CA GLU A 188 7.03 -13.42 5.87
C GLU A 188 5.87 -14.38 5.54
N ALA A 189 5.83 -15.56 6.16
CA ALA A 189 4.76 -16.54 5.97
C ALA A 189 3.41 -16.03 6.51
N CYS A 190 3.41 -15.44 7.71
CA CYS A 190 2.21 -14.84 8.32
C CYS A 190 1.66 -13.69 7.47
N CYS A 191 2.50 -12.83 6.91
CA CYS A 191 2.07 -11.77 5.99
C CYS A 191 1.46 -12.36 4.71
N GLY A 192 2.09 -13.37 4.10
CA GLY A 192 1.54 -14.04 2.93
C GLY A 192 0.17 -14.68 3.18
N ILE A 193 0.03 -15.37 4.33
CA ILE A 193 -1.24 -15.96 4.77
C ILE A 193 -2.28 -14.87 5.04
N ALA A 194 -1.91 -13.79 5.74
CA ALA A 194 -2.81 -12.68 6.04
C ALA A 194 -3.35 -12.01 4.77
N LEU A 195 -2.52 -11.85 3.72
CA LEU A 195 -2.95 -11.32 2.43
C LEU A 195 -3.93 -12.26 1.71
N LEU A 196 -3.70 -13.58 1.77
CA LEU A 196 -4.64 -14.55 1.21
C LEU A 196 -5.96 -14.57 1.97
N VAL A 197 -5.92 -14.55 3.30
CA VAL A 197 -7.12 -14.47 4.14
C VAL A 197 -7.88 -13.19 3.85
N PHE A 198 -7.19 -12.05 3.74
CA PHE A 198 -7.84 -10.77 3.40
C PHE A 198 -8.46 -10.79 2.00
N ALA A 199 -7.79 -11.39 1.01
CA ALA A 199 -8.35 -11.57 -0.34
C ALA A 199 -9.62 -12.43 -0.31
N ILE A 200 -9.61 -13.54 0.43
CA ILE A 200 -10.79 -14.42 0.59
C ILE A 200 -11.93 -13.68 1.29
N ILE A 201 -11.67 -12.97 2.39
CA ILE A 201 -12.68 -12.20 3.12
C ILE A 201 -13.32 -11.15 2.21
N GLN A 202 -12.52 -10.43 1.42
CA GLN A 202 -13.02 -9.42 0.49
C GLN A 202 -13.86 -10.05 -0.64
N LEU A 203 -13.49 -11.23 -1.11
CA LEU A 203 -14.27 -11.99 -2.09
C LEU A 203 -15.61 -12.46 -1.50
N CYS A 204 -15.62 -12.94 -0.26
CA CYS A 204 -16.82 -13.39 0.43
C CYS A 204 -17.78 -12.24 0.77
N ARG A 205 -17.28 -11.02 1.05
CA ARG A 205 -18.12 -9.82 1.24
C ARG A 205 -18.81 -9.33 -0.04
N LEU A 206 -18.39 -9.86 -1.18
CA LEU A 206 -18.84 -9.49 -2.52
C LEU A 206 -20.00 -10.37 -3.02
N MET A 207 -20.14 -11.56 -2.43
CA MET A 207 -21.22 -12.53 -2.69
C MET A 207 -22.39 -12.29 -1.75
#